data_AF-A0A9W7Z5V4-F1
#
_entry.id   AF-A0A9W7Z5V4-F1
#
_cell.length_a   1.000
_cell.length_b   1.000
_cell.length_c   1.000
_cell.angle_alpha   90.00
_cell.angle_beta   90.00
_cell.angle_gamma   90.00
#
_symmetry.space_group_name_H-M   'P 1'
#
loop_
_entity.id
_entity.type
_entity.pdbx_description
1 polymer ?
#
loop_
_entity_poly.entity_id
_entity_poly.type
_entity_poly.pdbx_seq_one_letter_code
_entity_poly.pdbx_strand_id
1 'polypeptide(L)'
;MDTTLTYFRKSAFSRDALVYSGDLDSQPAEGTLPFPIYYLDIGTRHINLCRNATQVTSPLLTGKQHGILGRTATIRGDIISSAHRNGVLSNAWTFVYMAEEFKWSISRWSNRWTLVDGRGNNIALFERASFRASKIGTLNISAGLSEHLVWLVVLTCELVHRTVKASERAAGGS
;
A
#
# COMPACT_ATOMS: atom_id res chain seq x y z
N MET A 1 8.57 -19.43 2.51
CA MET A 1 7.57 -18.87 3.43
C MET A 1 7.10 -17.57 2.83
N ASP A 2 5.81 -17.48 2.57
CA ASP A 2 5.18 -16.25 2.11
C ASP A 2 5.15 -15.23 3.25
N THR A 3 5.35 -13.95 2.93
CA THR A 3 5.35 -12.88 3.93
C THR A 3 3.93 -12.31 4.02
N THR A 4 3.29 -12.49 5.16
CA THR A 4 1.98 -11.87 5.45
C THR A 4 2.17 -10.61 6.28
N LEU A 5 1.55 -9.52 5.87
CA LEU A 5 1.59 -8.22 6.54
C LEU A 5 0.17 -7.72 6.81
N THR A 6 -0.08 -7.18 8.00
CA THR A 6 -1.38 -6.57 8.34
C THR A 6 -1.25 -5.06 8.51
N TYR A 7 -2.16 -4.33 7.87
CA TYR A 7 -2.24 -2.88 7.92
C TYR A 7 -3.30 -2.43 8.92
N PHE A 8 -2.93 -1.55 9.85
CA PHE A 8 -3.84 -0.85 10.74
C PHE A 8 -3.71 0.66 10.59
N ARG A 9 -4.82 1.38 10.66
CA ARG A 9 -4.78 2.82 10.91
C ARG A 9 -4.41 3.08 12.35
N LYS A 10 -3.52 4.04 12.59
CA LYS A 10 -3.13 4.41 13.96
C LYS A 10 -4.33 4.90 14.80
N SER A 11 -5.30 5.56 14.17
CA SER A 11 -6.60 5.91 14.77
C SER A 11 -7.66 6.13 13.70
N ALA A 12 -8.93 6.24 14.08
CA ALA A 12 -10.06 6.44 13.16
C ALA A 12 -9.89 7.68 12.25
N PHE A 13 -9.23 8.73 12.78
CA PHE A 13 -9.02 10.01 12.09
C PHE A 13 -7.58 10.23 11.63
N SER A 14 -6.64 9.40 12.08
CA SER A 14 -5.25 9.47 11.61
C SER A 14 -5.19 9.10 10.13
N ARG A 15 -4.29 9.79 9.42
CA ARG A 15 -3.94 9.42 8.06
C ARG A 15 -2.93 8.29 8.04
N ASP A 16 -2.21 8.07 9.14
CA ASP A 16 -1.08 7.17 9.24
C ASP A 16 -1.51 5.71 9.37
N ALA A 17 -0.65 4.82 8.87
CA ALA A 17 -0.83 3.39 9.00
C ALA A 17 0.40 2.71 9.61
N LEU A 18 0.14 1.65 10.36
CA LEU A 18 1.12 0.75 10.95
C LEU A 18 1.02 -0.59 10.22
N VAL A 19 2.16 -1.14 9.84
CA VAL A 19 2.24 -2.43 9.16
C VAL A 19 2.95 -3.42 10.07
N TYR A 20 2.28 -4.51 10.39
CA TYR A 20 2.78 -5.57 11.25
C TYR A 20 3.03 -6.82 10.43
N SER A 21 3.95 -7.67 10.90
CA SER A 21 4.09 -9.03 10.36
C SER A 21 3.00 -9.95 10.91
N GLY A 22 2.53 -10.87 10.06
CA GLY A 22 1.45 -11.83 10.35
C GLY A 22 0.06 -11.35 9.97
N ASP A 23 -0.91 -12.27 10.01
CA ASP A 23 -2.34 -11.93 9.92
C ASP A 23 -2.87 -11.64 11.32
N LEU A 24 -3.22 -10.38 11.57
CA LEU A 24 -3.67 -9.91 12.87
C LEU A 24 -5.12 -9.47 12.80
N ASP A 25 -5.92 -9.89 13.78
CA ASP A 25 -7.32 -9.52 13.83
C ASP A 25 -7.54 -8.07 14.31
N SER A 26 -6.70 -7.62 15.24
CA SER A 26 -6.75 -6.31 15.88
C SER A 26 -5.35 -5.71 16.00
N GLN A 27 -5.28 -4.39 16.07
CA GLN A 27 -4.01 -3.70 16.27
C GLN A 27 -3.44 -4.07 17.65
N PRO A 28 -2.17 -4.50 17.74
CA PRO A 28 -1.50 -4.66 19.02
C PRO A 28 -1.47 -3.35 19.82
N ALA A 29 -1.50 -3.46 21.15
CA ALA A 29 -1.36 -2.30 22.03
C ALA A 29 0.04 -1.68 21.85
N GLU A 30 0.14 -0.36 22.06
CA GLU A 30 1.41 0.35 21.98
C GLU A 30 2.40 -0.24 22.99
N GLY A 31 3.63 -0.52 22.54
CA GLY A 31 4.66 -1.15 23.38
C GLY A 31 4.54 -2.67 23.55
N THR A 32 3.53 -3.32 22.95
CA THR A 32 3.37 -4.78 23.00
C THR A 32 3.80 -5.46 21.69
N LEU A 33 4.26 -6.72 21.80
CA LEU A 33 4.53 -7.56 20.64
C LEU A 33 3.22 -7.99 19.94
N PRO A 34 3.22 -8.15 18.60
CA PRO A 34 4.32 -7.82 17.69
C PRO A 34 4.45 -6.31 17.48
N PHE A 35 5.69 -5.83 17.28
CA PHE A 35 5.95 -4.44 16.92
C PHE A 35 5.66 -4.19 15.43
N PRO A 36 5.25 -2.97 15.04
CA PRO A 36 5.11 -2.61 13.64
C PRO A 36 6.48 -2.68 12.96
N ILE A 37 6.54 -3.32 11.79
CA ILE A 37 7.77 -3.42 10.99
C ILE A 37 7.92 -2.26 10.01
N TYR A 38 6.80 -1.60 9.66
CA TYR A 38 6.78 -0.36 8.91
C TYR A 38 5.77 0.62 9.46
N TYR A 39 6.05 1.90 9.20
CA TYR A 39 5.16 3.02 9.43
C TYR A 39 4.93 3.76 8.11
N LEU A 40 3.68 4.07 7.82
CA LEU A 40 3.27 4.87 6.66
C LEU A 40 2.76 6.22 7.14
N ASP A 41 3.52 7.28 6.87
CA ASP A 41 3.08 8.67 7.02
C ASP A 41 2.39 9.12 5.73
N ILE A 42 1.12 9.49 5.83
CA ILE A 42 0.23 9.63 4.67
C ILE A 42 -0.26 11.07 4.57
N GLY A 43 0.46 11.85 3.76
CA GLY A 43 0.06 13.19 3.37
C GLY A 43 -0.97 13.24 2.25
N THR A 44 -1.47 14.44 1.96
CA THR A 44 -2.49 14.65 0.90
C THR A 44 -1.99 14.19 -0.48
N ARG A 45 -0.72 14.42 -0.81
CA ARG A 45 -0.10 14.04 -2.10
C ARG A 45 1.20 13.26 -1.97
N HIS A 46 1.51 12.79 -0.77
CA HIS A 46 2.68 11.96 -0.54
C HIS A 46 2.36 10.80 0.40
N ILE A 47 3.17 9.76 0.34
CA ILE A 47 3.20 8.62 1.24
C ILE A 47 4.67 8.36 1.55
N ASN A 48 5.04 8.37 2.81
CA ASN A 48 6.37 8.04 3.29
C ASN A 48 6.31 6.66 3.95
N LEU A 49 7.13 5.73 3.47
CA LEU A 49 7.37 4.44 4.11
C LEU A 49 8.62 4.55 4.98
N CYS A 50 8.48 4.28 6.27
CA CYS A 50 9.55 4.34 7.26
C CYS A 50 9.66 2.99 7.98
N ARG A 51 10.83 2.66 8.55
CA ARG A 51 10.95 1.46 9.41
C ARG A 51 10.16 1.62 10.71
N ASN A 52 10.03 2.84 11.21
CA ASN A 52 9.26 3.16 12.41
C ASN A 52 8.75 4.60 12.37
N ALA A 53 7.93 4.95 13.36
CA ALA A 53 7.29 6.27 13.45
C ALA A 53 8.26 7.43 13.81
N THR A 54 9.46 7.15 14.31
CA THR A 54 10.44 8.20 14.67
C THR A 54 11.31 8.62 13.48
N GLN A 55 11.29 7.88 12.38
CA GLN A 55 12.13 8.10 11.19
C GLN A 55 11.43 8.84 10.04
N VAL A 56 10.40 9.63 10.31
CA VAL A 56 9.64 10.35 9.26
C VAL A 56 10.52 11.33 8.45
N THR A 57 11.59 11.85 9.06
CA THR A 57 12.54 12.76 8.40
C THR A 57 13.51 12.05 7.43
N SER A 58 13.60 10.72 7.46
CA SER A 58 14.46 9.91 6.59
C SER A 58 13.72 8.64 6.16
N PRO A 59 12.69 8.75 5.31
CA PRO A 59 11.90 7.60 4.87
C PRO A 59 12.71 6.66 3.98
N LEU A 60 12.37 5.36 4.01
CA LEU A 60 12.90 4.35 3.09
C LEU A 60 12.48 4.67 1.65
N LEU A 61 11.20 5.00 1.47
CA LEU A 61 10.62 5.43 0.20
C LEU A 61 9.60 6.54 0.43
N THR A 62 9.60 7.52 -0.47
CA THR A 62 8.58 8.55 -0.59
C THR A 62 7.91 8.42 -1.95
N GLY A 63 6.62 8.08 -1.96
CA GLY A 63 5.76 8.16 -3.12
C GLY A 63 5.06 9.52 -3.17
N LYS A 64 5.30 10.31 -4.21
CA LYS A 64 4.66 11.62 -4.42
C LYS A 64 3.74 11.58 -5.64
N GLN A 65 2.46 11.86 -5.44
CA GLN A 65 1.46 11.93 -6.50
C GLN A 65 1.50 13.27 -7.24
N HIS A 66 1.31 13.23 -8.56
CA HIS A 66 1.36 14.39 -9.45
C HIS A 66 0.04 14.61 -10.21
N GLY A 67 -0.15 15.84 -10.68
CA GLY A 67 -1.32 16.26 -11.42
C GLY A 67 -2.56 16.54 -10.55
N ILE A 68 -3.61 17.05 -11.18
CA ILE A 68 -4.88 17.42 -10.52
C ILE A 68 -5.58 16.18 -9.95
N LEU A 69 -5.53 15.07 -10.70
CA LEU A 69 -6.20 13.82 -10.35
C LEU A 69 -5.29 12.79 -9.67
N GLY A 70 -4.04 13.16 -9.36
CA GLY A 70 -3.09 12.28 -8.65
C GLY A 70 -2.85 10.93 -9.34
N ARG A 71 -2.90 10.89 -10.68
CA ARG A 71 -2.89 9.64 -11.48
C ARG A 71 -1.50 9.08 -11.76
N THR A 72 -0.47 9.86 -11.50
CA THR A 72 0.91 9.42 -11.60
C THR A 72 1.57 9.68 -10.25
N ALA A 73 2.57 8.88 -9.93
CA ALA A 73 3.39 9.06 -8.75
C ALA A 73 4.84 8.79 -9.10
N THR A 74 5.74 9.59 -8.51
CA THR A 74 7.17 9.28 -8.48
C THR A 74 7.50 8.72 -7.12
N ILE A 75 8.23 7.61 -7.08
CA ILE A 75 8.70 6.99 -5.86
C ILE A 75 10.21 7.19 -5.81
N ARG A 76 10.71 7.73 -4.69
CA ARG A 76 12.14 8.04 -4.47
C ARG A 76 12.58 7.57 -3.10
N GLY A 77 13.86 7.28 -2.95
CA GLY A 77 14.51 6.80 -1.73
C GLY A 77 15.76 6.04 -2.14
N ASP A 78 15.99 4.87 -1.55
CA ASP A 78 17.09 3.97 -1.94
C ASP A 78 16.93 3.44 -3.38
N ILE A 79 15.73 3.54 -3.93
CA ILE A 79 15.42 3.25 -5.33
C ILE A 79 14.58 4.38 -5.94
N ILE A 80 14.60 4.43 -7.27
CA ILE A 80 13.74 5.32 -8.06
C ILE A 80 12.76 4.46 -8.85
N SER A 81 11.49 4.80 -8.74
CA SER A 81 10.41 4.13 -9.44
C SER A 81 9.33 5.14 -9.86
N SER A 82 8.50 4.76 -10.81
CA SER A 82 7.31 5.48 -11.20
C SER A 82 6.10 4.57 -11.06
N ALA A 83 4.96 5.17 -10.74
CA ALA A 83 3.68 4.50 -10.74
C ALA A 83 2.65 5.34 -11.50
N HIS A 84 1.74 4.69 -12.18
CA HIS A 84 0.64 5.35 -12.87
C HIS A 84 -0.64 4.54 -12.78
N ARG A 85 -1.77 5.23 -12.80
CA ARG A 85 -3.10 4.63 -12.80
C ARG A 85 -3.40 4.11 -14.20
N ASN A 86 -3.94 2.90 -14.30
CA ASN A 86 -4.17 2.18 -15.58
C ASN A 86 -5.31 2.75 -16.44
N GLY A 87 -5.84 3.92 -16.08
CA GLY A 87 -6.92 4.58 -16.82
C GLY A 87 -7.69 5.58 -15.96
N VAL A 88 -8.62 6.29 -16.60
CA VAL A 88 -9.42 7.36 -15.99
C VAL A 88 -10.38 6.82 -14.91
N LEU A 89 -11.01 5.68 -15.21
CA LEU A 89 -12.05 5.03 -14.39
C LEU A 89 -11.55 3.79 -13.64
N SER A 90 -10.28 3.46 -13.79
CA SER A 90 -9.71 2.22 -13.24
C SER A 90 -9.00 2.49 -11.94
N ASN A 91 -9.30 1.77 -10.86
CA ASN A 91 -8.55 1.90 -9.60
C ASN A 91 -7.22 1.14 -9.61
N ALA A 92 -6.92 0.44 -10.71
CA ALA A 92 -5.69 -0.28 -10.91
C ALA A 92 -4.50 0.66 -11.13
N TRP A 93 -3.34 0.25 -10.63
CA TRP A 93 -2.08 0.96 -10.74
C TRP A 93 -1.01 0.04 -11.32
N THR A 94 -0.07 0.59 -12.07
CA THR A 94 1.14 -0.08 -12.53
C THR A 94 2.35 0.69 -12.03
N PHE A 95 3.38 0.00 -11.58
CA PHE A 95 4.66 0.60 -11.21
C PHE A 95 5.84 -0.14 -11.84
N VAL A 96 6.98 0.53 -11.95
CA VAL A 96 8.20 -0.03 -12.57
C VAL A 96 9.26 -0.32 -11.51
N TYR A 97 9.89 -1.49 -11.57
CA TYR A 97 11.07 -1.83 -10.75
C TYR A 97 12.08 -2.58 -11.61
N MET A 98 13.33 -2.10 -11.66
CA MET A 98 14.41 -2.73 -12.46
C MET A 98 14.03 -2.99 -13.93
N ALA A 99 13.35 -2.03 -14.56
CA ALA A 99 12.81 -2.13 -15.93
C ALA A 99 11.67 -3.15 -16.14
N GLU A 100 11.16 -3.77 -15.08
CA GLU A 100 9.97 -4.62 -15.12
C GLU A 100 8.72 -3.89 -14.60
N GLU A 101 7.57 -4.14 -15.22
CA GLU A 101 6.29 -3.59 -14.81
C GLU A 101 5.54 -4.54 -13.87
N PHE A 102 4.95 -3.97 -12.82
CA PHE A 102 4.13 -4.66 -11.85
C PHE A 102 2.75 -4.00 -11.80
N LYS A 103 1.69 -4.80 -11.92
CA LYS A 103 0.32 -4.30 -12.10
C LYS A 103 -0.61 -4.78 -11.00
N TRP A 104 -1.18 -3.84 -10.26
CA TRP A 104 -2.30 -4.08 -9.34
C TRP A 104 -3.59 -4.24 -10.15
N SER A 105 -4.26 -5.38 -9.98
CA SER A 105 -5.59 -5.68 -10.49
C SER A 105 -6.61 -5.57 -9.35
N ILE A 106 -7.60 -4.70 -9.53
CA ILE A 106 -8.60 -4.37 -8.51
C ILE A 106 -9.96 -4.89 -8.97
N SER A 107 -10.49 -5.88 -8.27
CA SER A 107 -11.86 -6.33 -8.49
C SER A 107 -12.84 -5.30 -7.96
N ARG A 108 -13.90 -5.01 -8.72
CA ARG A 108 -14.99 -4.13 -8.28
C ARG A 108 -15.93 -4.81 -7.28
N TRP A 109 -16.01 -6.13 -7.33
CA TRP A 109 -16.98 -6.93 -6.57
C TRP A 109 -16.37 -7.69 -5.40
N SER A 110 -15.05 -7.60 -5.26
CA SER A 110 -14.30 -8.28 -4.22
C SER A 110 -13.42 -7.30 -3.47
N ASN A 111 -13.20 -7.58 -2.20
CA ASN A 111 -12.20 -6.89 -1.37
C ASN A 111 -10.77 -7.36 -1.65
N ARG A 112 -10.57 -8.18 -2.68
CA ARG A 112 -9.29 -8.78 -3.05
C ARG A 112 -8.65 -8.04 -4.23
N TRP A 113 -7.38 -7.69 -4.06
CA TRP A 113 -6.54 -7.04 -5.06
C TRP A 113 -5.28 -7.87 -5.29
N THR A 114 -4.89 -8.05 -6.54
CA THR A 114 -3.75 -8.90 -6.90
C THR A 114 -2.69 -8.06 -7.58
N LEU A 115 -1.43 -8.23 -7.20
CA LEU A 115 -0.28 -7.68 -7.91
C LEU A 115 0.33 -8.76 -8.79
N VAL A 116 0.53 -8.46 -10.07
CA VAL A 116 1.20 -9.36 -11.02
C VAL A 116 2.47 -8.74 -11.59
N ASP A 117 3.46 -9.58 -11.93
CA ASP A 117 4.68 -9.18 -12.64
C ASP A 117 4.45 -9.10 -14.17
N GLY A 118 5.52 -8.79 -14.92
CA GLY A 118 5.46 -8.69 -16.39
C GLY A 118 5.19 -10.02 -17.10
N ARG A 119 5.31 -11.14 -16.38
CA ARG A 119 5.04 -12.49 -16.87
C ARG A 119 3.64 -12.99 -16.49
N GLY A 120 2.89 -12.19 -15.72
CA GLY A 120 1.56 -12.54 -15.22
C GLY A 120 1.55 -13.42 -13.97
N ASN A 121 2.70 -13.60 -13.30
CA ASN A 121 2.74 -14.32 -12.03
C ASN A 121 2.20 -13.45 -10.90
N ASN A 122 1.49 -14.06 -9.95
CA ASN A 122 1.03 -13.37 -8.76
C ASN A 122 2.21 -13.12 -7.79
N ILE A 123 2.45 -11.85 -7.50
CA ILE A 123 3.54 -11.39 -6.62
C ILE A 123 3.01 -11.01 -5.24
N ALA A 124 1.80 -10.46 -5.19
CA ALA A 124 1.15 -10.14 -3.92
C ALA A 124 -0.38 -10.21 -4.03
N LEU A 125 -1.02 -10.42 -2.89
CA LEU A 125 -2.46 -10.45 -2.73
C LEU A 125 -2.85 -9.60 -1.53
N PHE A 126 -3.66 -8.57 -1.75
CA PHE A 126 -4.22 -7.76 -0.67
C PHE A 126 -5.70 -8.08 -0.46
N GLU A 127 -6.08 -8.37 0.77
CA GLU A 127 -7.46 -8.59 1.19
C GLU A 127 -7.90 -7.47 2.13
N ARG A 128 -8.74 -6.58 1.61
CA ARG A 128 -9.26 -5.43 2.34
C ARG A 128 -10.25 -5.87 3.42
N ALA A 129 -10.13 -5.29 4.61
CA ALA A 129 -11.08 -5.49 5.69
C ALA A 129 -12.42 -4.81 5.38
N SER A 130 -13.52 -5.51 5.62
CA SER A 130 -14.88 -5.05 5.31
C SER A 130 -15.57 -4.28 6.45
N PHE A 131 -15.28 -4.58 7.72
CA PHE A 131 -16.08 -4.08 8.86
C PHE A 131 -15.30 -3.79 10.16
N ARG A 132 -13.96 -3.73 10.15
CA ARG A 132 -13.17 -3.47 11.37
C ARG A 132 -12.64 -2.03 11.39
N ALA A 133 -12.92 -1.30 12.47
CA ALA A 133 -12.74 0.16 12.54
C ALA A 133 -11.29 0.63 12.26
N SER A 134 -10.28 -0.15 12.62
CA SER A 134 -8.86 0.20 12.42
C SER A 134 -8.12 -0.70 11.42
N LYS A 135 -8.52 -1.96 11.20
CA LYS A 135 -7.86 -2.85 10.23
C LYS A 135 -8.15 -2.35 8.81
N ILE A 136 -7.09 -2.12 8.03
CA ILE A 136 -7.20 -1.77 6.61
C ILE A 136 -7.31 -3.04 5.76
N GLY A 137 -6.47 -4.04 6.05
CA GLY A 137 -6.46 -5.32 5.35
C GLY A 137 -5.17 -6.09 5.56
N THR A 138 -5.06 -7.24 4.91
CA THR A 138 -3.93 -8.15 4.98
C THR A 138 -3.29 -8.29 3.60
N LEU A 139 -1.97 -8.15 3.53
CA LEU A 139 -1.14 -8.27 2.33
C LEU A 139 -0.30 -9.54 2.41
N ASN A 140 -0.49 -10.46 1.48
CA ASN A 140 0.36 -11.63 1.32
C ASN A 140 1.32 -11.40 0.16
N ILE A 141 2.62 -11.61 0.37
CA ILE A 141 3.68 -11.38 -0.60
C ILE A 141 4.41 -12.70 -0.85
N SER A 142 4.58 -13.06 -2.11
CA SER A 142 5.31 -14.27 -2.50
C SER A 142 6.73 -14.28 -1.95
N ALA A 143 7.23 -15.46 -1.59
CA ALA A 143 8.62 -15.60 -1.12
C ALA A 143 9.66 -15.19 -2.19
N GLY A 144 10.85 -14.81 -1.74
CA GLY A 144 12.02 -14.60 -2.62
C GLY A 144 12.11 -13.23 -3.31
N LEU A 145 11.23 -12.28 -2.96
CA LEU A 145 11.36 -10.91 -3.45
C LEU A 145 12.49 -10.16 -2.73
N SER A 146 13.12 -9.22 -3.43
CA SER A 146 14.08 -8.30 -2.82
C SER A 146 13.39 -7.39 -1.81
N GLU A 147 14.13 -6.95 -0.78
CA GLU A 147 13.61 -6.03 0.23
C GLU A 147 13.05 -4.73 -0.40
N HIS A 148 13.76 -4.17 -1.39
CA HIS A 148 13.30 -2.97 -2.10
C HIS A 148 11.99 -3.19 -2.87
N LEU A 149 11.78 -4.36 -3.46
CA LEU A 149 10.52 -4.68 -4.12
C LEU A 149 9.40 -4.81 -3.07
N VAL A 150 9.65 -5.45 -1.93
CA VAL A 150 8.69 -5.50 -0.82
C VAL A 150 8.28 -4.09 -0.38
N TRP A 151 9.23 -3.15 -0.24
CA TRP A 151 8.91 -1.76 0.09
C TRP A 151 8.02 -1.09 -0.97
N LEU A 152 8.26 -1.33 -2.26
CA LEU A 152 7.38 -0.84 -3.33
C LEU A 152 5.98 -1.45 -3.25
N VAL A 153 5.87 -2.76 -3.03
CA VAL A 153 4.58 -3.44 -2.87
C VAL A 153 3.82 -2.82 -1.70
N VAL A 154 4.48 -2.63 -0.55
CA VAL A 154 3.85 -2.07 0.65
C VAL A 154 3.33 -0.65 0.41
N LEU A 155 4.16 0.21 -0.19
CA LEU A 155 3.82 1.61 -0.46
C LEU A 155 2.73 1.73 -1.53
N THR A 156 2.85 0.99 -2.63
CA THR A 156 1.88 1.05 -3.74
C THR A 156 0.54 0.41 -3.39
N CYS A 157 0.51 -0.57 -2.47
CA CYS A 157 -0.72 -1.09 -1.91
C CYS A 157 -1.54 0.03 -1.22
N GLU A 158 -0.88 0.90 -0.45
CA GLU A 158 -1.58 2.04 0.18
C GLU A 158 -2.02 3.09 -0.85
N LEU A 159 -1.22 3.32 -1.90
CA LEU A 159 -1.59 4.20 -3.02
C LEU A 159 -2.89 3.72 -3.71
N VAL A 160 -2.99 2.41 -3.96
CA VAL A 160 -4.18 1.75 -4.49
C VAL A 160 -5.35 1.92 -3.53
N HIS A 161 -5.16 1.60 -2.25
CA HIS A 161 -6.21 1.70 -1.23
C HIS A 161 -6.80 3.10 -1.13
N ARG A 162 -5.96 4.14 -1.14
CA ARG A 162 -6.41 5.53 -1.16
C ARG A 162 -7.23 5.87 -2.40
N THR A 163 -6.80 5.39 -3.56
CA THR A 163 -7.50 5.61 -4.83
C THR A 163 -8.88 4.96 -4.80
N VAL A 164 -8.97 3.71 -4.34
CA VAL A 164 -10.24 2.99 -4.17
C VAL A 164 -11.17 3.73 -3.22
N LYS A 165 -10.70 4.10 -2.02
CA LYS A 165 -11.51 4.85 -1.04
C LYS A 165 -12.00 6.20 -1.57
N ALA A 166 -11.17 6.92 -2.31
CA ALA A 166 -11.57 8.18 -2.92
C ALA A 166 -12.67 7.99 -3.97
N SER A 167 -12.56 6.95 -4.81
CA SER A 167 -13.59 6.61 -5.80
C SER A 167 -14.89 6.14 -5.16
N GLU A 168 -14.85 5.35 -4.08
CA GLU A 168 -16.05 4.91 -3.34
C GLU A 168 -16.79 6.10 -2.71
N ARG A 169 -16.07 7.06 -2.11
CA ARG A 169 -16.67 8.28 -1.55
C ARG A 169 -17.33 9.15 -2.62
N ALA A 170 -16.72 9.24 -3.81
CA ALA A 170 -17.31 9.98 -4.92
C ALA A 170 -18.58 9.32 -5.47
N ALA A 171 -18.66 7.98 -5.43
CA ALA A 171 -19.83 7.23 -5.89
C ALA A 171 -20.97 7.14 -4.86
N GLY A 172 -20.66 7.18 -3.56
CA GLY A 172 -21.67 7.16 -2.48
C GLY A 172 -22.24 8.54 -2.11
N GLY A 173 -21.71 9.62 -2.70
CA GLY A 173 -22.18 10.99 -2.49
C GLY A 173 -23.11 11.51 -3.58
N SER A 174 -23.59 10.63 -4.48
CA SER A 174 -24.55 10.92 -5.55
C SER A 174 -25.94 10.41 -5.22
#